data_AF-A0A3M1AUR7-F1
#
_entry.id   AF-A0A3M1AUR7-F1
#
_cell.length_a   1.000
_cell.length_b   1.000
_cell.length_c   1.000
_cell.angle_alpha   90.00
_cell.angle_beta   90.00
_cell.angle_gamma   90.00
#
_symmetry.space_group_name_H-M   'P 1'
#
loop_
_entity.id
_entity.type
_entity.pdbx_description
1 polymer ?
#
loop_
_entity_poly.entity_id
_entity_poly.type
_entity_poly.pdbx_seq_one_letter_code
_entity_poly.pdbx_strand_id
1 'polypeptide(L)'
;MEALLLLPTAPIGACAFAGIPWGCREGSGTEAEAFMTKRIATIHDIAQACLADRREGWRAFVEGYLPLARHLLSRRFPELEETSTLEELFRIARRERGSLFDPAHTTSISPFLLRFGDFVLGEARRRVRPAAPRCSPDRMARYLAPLPRIERQVILLALAGTTLSEIDAIVRVSAQRARGILDAIPTELEEETAIVHAGPGGEAPCLAAIEERRSTECLDDRLHGRVIDGCLTWKAREDFERHIEGCLRCLARFTFYQELVFFQRQLETTPEEVAAILRALDLPEGTEDHGSLRGIRRRLGRWFEGIAGKGMASKGTLRGTK
;
A
#
# COMPACT_ATOMS: atom_id res chain seq x y z
N MET A 1 5.22 -31.80 -43.38
CA MET A 1 4.99 -30.35 -43.44
C MET A 1 4.67 -29.86 -42.03
N GLU A 2 5.70 -29.84 -41.18
CA GLU A 2 5.64 -29.28 -39.83
C GLU A 2 6.46 -28.00 -39.83
N ALA A 3 5.85 -26.89 -39.43
CA ALA A 3 6.53 -25.61 -39.22
C ALA A 3 6.50 -25.29 -37.72
N LEU A 4 7.56 -25.71 -37.02
CA LEU A 4 7.89 -25.30 -35.66
C LEU A 4 8.33 -23.82 -35.70
N LEU A 5 7.48 -22.92 -35.23
CA LEU A 5 7.85 -21.54 -34.93
C LEU A 5 8.40 -21.44 -33.51
N LEU A 6 9.72 -21.49 -33.41
CA LEU A 6 10.49 -21.14 -32.23
C LEU A 6 10.37 -19.62 -31.98
N LEU A 7 9.77 -19.24 -30.86
CA LEU A 7 9.81 -17.86 -30.35
C LEU A 7 11.08 -17.66 -29.49
N PRO A 8 11.76 -16.51 -29.60
CA PRO A 8 12.96 -16.24 -28.82
C PRO A 8 12.62 -15.85 -27.38
N THR A 9 13.21 -16.56 -26.42
CA THR A 9 13.31 -16.13 -25.02
C THR A 9 14.29 -14.97 -24.92
N ALA A 10 13.80 -13.75 -24.76
CA ALA A 10 14.64 -12.59 -24.47
C ALA A 10 14.94 -12.51 -22.96
N PRO A 11 16.20 -12.29 -22.54
CA PRO A 11 16.52 -12.02 -21.14
C PRO A 11 16.11 -10.58 -20.79
N ILE A 12 15.30 -10.41 -19.75
CA ILE A 12 14.93 -9.10 -19.20
C ILE A 12 16.14 -8.56 -18.43
N GLY A 13 17.02 -7.88 -19.15
CA GLY A 13 18.17 -7.15 -18.60
C GLY A 13 17.83 -5.68 -18.33
N ALA A 14 18.16 -5.24 -17.11
CA ALA A 14 18.49 -3.88 -16.69
C ALA A 14 17.76 -2.70 -17.36
N CYS A 15 16.73 -2.16 -16.71
CA CYS A 15 16.24 -0.81 -16.99
C CYS A 15 16.98 0.22 -16.13
N ALA A 16 17.68 1.12 -16.79
CA ALA A 16 18.36 2.27 -16.23
C ALA A 16 17.37 3.30 -15.65
N PHE A 17 17.64 3.78 -14.43
CA PHE A 17 17.02 4.98 -13.87
C PHE A 17 17.68 6.21 -14.52
N ALA A 18 17.08 6.74 -15.58
CA ALA A 18 17.47 8.02 -16.14
C ALA A 18 16.86 9.18 -15.33
N GLY A 19 17.69 10.17 -15.02
CA GLY A 19 17.42 11.25 -14.06
C GLY A 19 16.38 12.29 -14.49
N ILE A 20 15.83 12.96 -13.48
CA ILE A 20 14.93 14.11 -13.62
C ILE A 20 15.75 15.40 -13.39
N PRO A 21 15.55 16.47 -14.18
CA PRO A 21 16.34 17.69 -14.10
C PRO A 21 15.95 18.54 -12.88
N TRP A 22 16.95 18.96 -12.10
CA TRP A 22 16.79 20.00 -11.08
C TRP A 22 16.87 21.38 -11.73
N GLY A 23 15.72 22.04 -11.89
CA GLY A 23 15.66 23.46 -12.21
C GLY A 23 15.54 24.28 -10.93
N CYS A 24 16.61 24.96 -10.53
CA CYS A 24 16.56 25.99 -9.49
C CYS A 24 15.77 27.20 -9.99
N ARG A 25 14.69 27.56 -9.30
CA ARG A 25 14.03 28.87 -9.46
C ARG A 25 14.15 29.61 -8.13
N GLU A 26 14.95 30.66 -8.12
CA GLU A 26 15.05 31.59 -6.99
C GLU A 26 13.75 32.41 -6.89
N GLY A 27 13.07 32.28 -5.75
CA GLY A 27 11.85 33.00 -5.40
C GLY A 27 11.92 33.45 -3.93
N SER A 28 11.63 34.72 -3.72
CA SER A 28 11.88 35.52 -2.53
C SER A 28 11.10 35.11 -1.27
N GLY A 29 11.82 34.98 -0.14
CA GLY A 29 11.52 35.66 1.13
C GLY A 29 10.34 35.24 2.02
N THR A 30 9.25 34.68 1.50
CA THR A 30 8.05 34.35 2.31
C THR A 30 7.49 32.95 2.03
N GLU A 31 7.77 32.35 0.87
CA GLU A 31 7.47 30.93 0.60
C GLU A 31 8.46 29.97 1.28
N ALA A 32 9.65 30.46 1.66
CA ALA A 32 10.68 29.64 2.31
C ALA A 32 10.25 29.13 3.70
N GLU A 33 9.42 29.85 4.46
CA GLU A 33 8.89 29.37 5.74
C GLU A 33 7.75 28.35 5.56
N ALA A 34 6.89 28.52 4.55
CA ALA A 34 5.89 27.52 4.18
C ALA A 34 6.55 26.23 3.64
N PHE A 35 7.64 26.36 2.87
CA PHE A 35 8.41 25.24 2.34
C PHE A 35 9.27 24.54 3.41
N MET A 36 9.78 25.27 4.42
CA MET A 36 10.58 24.69 5.52
C MET A 36 9.77 23.90 6.57
N THR A 37 8.43 23.92 6.51
CA THR A 37 7.56 23.22 7.46
C THR A 37 7.16 21.81 6.98
N LYS A 38 7.37 21.49 5.70
CA LYS A 38 7.16 20.13 5.14
C LYS A 38 8.35 19.22 5.48
N ARG A 39 8.57 18.97 6.77
CA ARG A 39 9.46 17.88 7.20
C ARG A 39 8.96 16.58 6.60
N ILE A 40 9.84 15.86 5.92
CA ILE A 40 9.59 14.49 5.49
C ILE A 40 9.41 13.65 6.76
N ALA A 41 8.17 13.52 7.22
CA ALA A 41 7.80 12.61 8.29
C ALA A 41 7.80 11.20 7.69
N THR A 42 8.58 10.29 8.27
CA THR A 42 8.50 8.89 7.87
C THR A 42 7.19 8.29 8.38
N ILE A 43 6.73 7.18 7.79
CA ILE A 43 5.57 6.48 8.33
C ILE A 43 5.80 6.04 9.79
N HIS A 44 7.05 5.75 10.17
CA HIS A 44 7.41 5.49 11.56
C HIS A 44 7.12 6.71 12.46
N ASP A 45 7.53 7.91 12.05
CA ASP A 45 7.27 9.15 12.82
C ASP A 45 5.77 9.43 12.97
N ILE A 46 5.01 9.24 11.87
CA ILE A 46 3.55 9.40 11.84
C ILE A 46 2.89 8.39 12.79
N ALA A 47 3.26 7.12 12.68
CA ALA A 47 2.76 6.03 13.52
C ALA A 47 3.01 6.28 15.01
N GLN A 48 4.24 6.65 15.39
CA GLN A 48 4.58 6.98 16.78
C GLN A 48 3.77 8.18 17.30
N ALA A 49 3.54 9.20 16.47
CA ALA A 49 2.72 10.34 16.84
C ALA A 49 1.23 9.96 16.99
N CYS A 50 0.68 9.11 16.12
CA CYS A 50 -0.69 8.61 16.22
C CYS A 50 -0.89 7.70 17.45
N LEU A 51 0.08 6.82 17.75
CA LEU A 51 0.06 5.97 18.94
C LEU A 51 0.03 6.79 20.24
N ALA A 52 0.77 7.89 20.26
CA ALA A 52 0.78 8.88 21.34
C ALA A 52 -0.43 9.86 21.29
N ASP A 53 -1.38 9.63 20.39
CA ASP A 53 -2.61 10.39 20.19
C ASP A 53 -2.40 11.89 19.94
N ARG A 54 -1.30 12.23 19.26
CA ARG A 54 -0.94 13.62 18.96
C ARG A 54 -1.61 14.11 17.69
N ARG A 55 -2.15 15.33 17.74
CA ARG A 55 -2.89 15.94 16.63
C ARG A 55 -2.07 16.06 15.34
N GLU A 56 -0.79 16.37 15.44
CA GLU A 56 0.11 16.45 14.29
C GLU A 56 0.35 15.10 13.60
N GLY A 57 0.36 14.01 14.37
CA GLY A 57 0.48 12.66 13.83
C GLY A 57 -0.76 12.29 13.03
N TRP A 58 -1.93 12.50 13.63
CA TRP A 58 -3.22 12.26 13.00
C TRP A 58 -3.42 13.13 11.76
N ARG A 59 -3.01 14.40 11.78
CA ARG A 59 -3.03 15.27 10.60
C ARG A 59 -2.19 14.68 9.46
N ALA A 60 -0.94 14.34 9.72
CA ALA A 60 -0.06 13.76 8.70
C ALA A 60 -0.58 12.41 8.18
N PHE A 61 -1.21 11.61 9.04
CA PHE A 61 -1.84 10.36 8.63
C PHE A 61 -3.07 10.60 7.74
N VAL A 62 -3.96 11.51 8.11
CA VAL A 62 -5.13 11.85 7.30
C VAL A 62 -4.69 12.43 5.95
N GLU A 63 -3.77 13.40 5.94
CA GLU A 63 -3.23 14.01 4.72
C GLU A 63 -2.60 12.97 3.79
N GLY A 64 -1.86 12.02 4.36
CA GLY A 64 -1.20 10.97 3.59
C GLY A 64 -2.14 9.91 3.04
N TYR A 65 -3.14 9.47 3.81
CA TYR A 65 -3.83 8.20 3.53
C TYR A 65 -5.34 8.32 3.29
N LEU A 66 -5.95 9.48 3.56
CA LEU A 66 -7.36 9.74 3.24
C LEU A 66 -7.65 9.58 1.73
N PRO A 67 -6.84 10.13 0.80
CA PRO A 67 -7.13 9.99 -0.62
C PRO A 67 -7.16 8.53 -1.07
N LEU A 68 -6.23 7.71 -0.55
CA LEU A 68 -6.14 6.29 -0.86
C LEU A 68 -7.34 5.52 -0.32
N ALA A 69 -7.77 5.78 0.93
CA ALA A 69 -8.96 5.16 1.48
C ALA A 69 -10.21 5.49 0.66
N ARG A 70 -10.41 6.77 0.32
CA ARG A 70 -11.50 7.21 -0.54
C ARG A 70 -11.47 6.51 -1.89
N HIS A 71 -10.31 6.42 -2.52
CA HIS A 71 -10.16 5.75 -3.81
C HIS A 71 -10.53 4.26 -3.75
N LEU A 72 -10.06 3.53 -2.73
CA LEU A 72 -10.41 2.11 -2.57
C LEU A 72 -11.91 1.92 -2.33
N LEU A 73 -12.53 2.78 -1.52
CA LEU A 73 -13.97 2.73 -1.27
C LEU A 73 -14.76 3.08 -2.54
N SER A 74 -14.48 4.19 -3.21
CA SER A 74 -15.23 4.56 -4.43
C SER A 74 -15.16 3.51 -5.54
N ARG A 75 -14.04 2.78 -5.61
CA ARG A 75 -13.83 1.70 -6.59
C ARG A 75 -14.57 0.42 -6.25
N ARG A 76 -14.46 -0.03 -5.00
CA ARG A 76 -14.87 -1.38 -4.59
C ARG A 76 -16.13 -1.40 -3.74
N PHE A 77 -16.52 -0.26 -3.20
CA PHE A 77 -17.70 -0.11 -2.34
C PHE A 77 -18.29 1.29 -2.57
N PRO A 78 -18.76 1.60 -3.78
CA PRO A 78 -19.25 2.94 -4.12
C PRO A 78 -20.37 3.43 -3.18
N GLU A 79 -21.17 2.51 -2.62
CA GLU A 79 -22.17 2.80 -1.58
C GLU A 79 -21.57 3.30 -0.25
N LEU A 80 -20.26 3.20 -0.06
CA LEU A 80 -19.53 3.61 1.14
C LEU A 80 -18.65 4.87 0.92
N GLU A 81 -18.74 5.53 -0.24
CA GLU A 81 -17.88 6.70 -0.55
C GLU A 81 -18.23 7.96 0.26
N GLU A 82 -19.37 7.98 0.96
CA GLU A 82 -19.81 9.14 1.74
C GLU A 82 -18.79 9.59 2.80
N THR A 83 -18.70 10.90 3.01
CA THR A 83 -17.79 11.52 4.00
C THR A 83 -17.97 10.94 5.41
N SER A 84 -19.21 10.63 5.80
CA SER A 84 -19.56 10.00 7.07
C SER A 84 -18.86 8.64 7.27
N THR A 85 -18.73 7.86 6.19
CA THR A 85 -18.05 6.56 6.21
C THR A 85 -16.54 6.73 6.36
N LEU A 86 -15.94 7.71 5.66
CA LEU A 86 -14.53 8.04 5.82
C LEU A 86 -14.23 8.54 7.24
N GLU A 87 -15.08 9.39 7.82
CA GLU A 87 -14.94 9.82 9.21
C GLU A 87 -14.94 8.62 10.17
N GLU A 88 -15.90 7.70 10.03
CA GLU A 88 -15.97 6.53 10.90
C GLU A 88 -14.78 5.58 10.70
N LEU A 89 -14.31 5.39 9.46
CA LEU A 89 -13.11 4.63 9.17
C LEU A 89 -11.89 5.16 9.92
N PHE A 90 -11.69 6.48 9.93
CA PHE A 90 -10.59 7.11 10.66
C PHE A 90 -10.81 7.07 12.19
N ARG A 91 -12.06 7.16 12.68
CA ARG A 91 -12.34 6.91 14.12
C ARG A 91 -11.97 5.49 14.52
N ILE A 92 -12.29 4.50 13.69
CA ILE A 92 -11.86 3.11 13.91
C ILE A 92 -10.35 3.00 13.90
N ALA A 93 -9.67 3.64 12.94
CA ALA A 93 -8.20 3.65 12.89
C ALA A 93 -7.60 4.22 14.19
N ARG A 94 -8.22 5.23 14.80
CA ARG A 94 -7.83 5.76 16.13
C ARG A 94 -8.10 4.79 17.27
N ARG A 95 -9.26 4.14 17.30
CA ARG A 95 -9.59 3.10 18.30
C ARG A 95 -8.63 1.92 18.23
N GLU A 96 -8.32 1.46 17.01
CA GLU A 96 -7.47 0.31 16.73
C GLU A 96 -6.02 0.67 16.40
N ARG A 97 -5.59 1.89 16.75
CA ARG A 97 -4.26 2.43 16.42
C ARG A 97 -3.09 1.52 16.81
N GLY A 98 -3.23 0.75 17.90
CA GLY A 98 -2.22 -0.21 18.34
C GLY A 98 -2.01 -1.37 17.35
N SER A 99 -3.09 -1.81 16.70
CA SER A 99 -3.00 -2.78 15.60
C SER A 99 -2.48 -2.07 14.34
N LEU A 100 -3.16 -1.02 13.86
CA LEU A 100 -2.82 -0.39 12.58
C LEU A 100 -1.36 0.11 12.52
N PHE A 101 -0.85 0.65 13.63
CA PHE A 101 0.51 1.21 13.73
C PHE A 101 1.51 0.28 14.44
N ASP A 102 1.27 -1.02 14.41
CA ASP A 102 2.22 -2.03 14.91
C ASP A 102 3.66 -1.75 14.40
N PRO A 103 4.64 -1.60 15.30
CA PRO A 103 6.04 -1.36 14.95
C PRO A 103 6.63 -2.36 13.96
N ALA A 104 6.17 -3.61 13.95
CA ALA A 104 6.65 -4.63 13.02
C ALA A 104 6.27 -4.32 11.56
N HIS A 105 5.28 -3.47 11.32
CA HIS A 105 4.73 -3.17 9.99
C HIS A 105 4.87 -1.68 9.61
N THR A 106 5.37 -0.84 10.52
CA THR A 106 5.62 0.59 10.30
C THR A 106 7.10 0.92 10.13
N THR A 107 7.94 -0.09 9.84
CA THR A 107 9.38 0.09 9.56
C THR A 107 9.63 0.78 8.22
N SER A 108 8.72 0.66 7.26
CA SER A 108 8.78 1.32 5.96
C SER A 108 7.37 1.53 5.40
N ILE A 109 7.25 2.39 4.39
CA ILE A 109 5.97 2.71 3.75
C ILE A 109 5.32 1.48 3.11
N SER A 110 6.13 0.60 2.55
CA SER A 110 5.70 -0.55 1.74
C SER A 110 4.80 -1.54 2.50
N PRO A 111 5.22 -2.14 3.63
CA PRO A 111 4.35 -3.01 4.43
C PRO A 111 3.19 -2.25 5.08
N PHE A 112 3.36 -0.95 5.38
CA PHE A 112 2.28 -0.14 5.92
C PHE A 112 1.15 0.06 4.91
N LEU A 113 1.46 0.33 3.63
CA LEU A 113 0.45 0.52 2.59
C LEU A 113 -0.43 -0.73 2.44
N LEU A 114 0.18 -1.92 2.37
CA LEU A 114 -0.56 -3.17 2.31
C LEU A 114 -1.48 -3.36 3.53
N ARG A 115 -0.96 -3.09 4.73
CA ARG A 115 -1.75 -3.17 5.96
C ARG A 115 -2.89 -2.15 6.00
N PHE A 116 -2.64 -0.92 5.54
CA PHE A 116 -3.67 0.11 5.46
C PHE A 116 -4.73 -0.26 4.43
N GLY A 117 -4.33 -0.78 3.27
CA GLY A 117 -5.26 -1.31 2.27
C GLY A 117 -6.16 -2.41 2.85
N ASP A 118 -5.59 -3.37 3.57
CA ASP A 118 -6.37 -4.42 4.26
C ASP A 118 -7.32 -3.86 5.29
N PHE A 119 -6.87 -2.85 6.04
CA PHE A 119 -7.71 -2.17 7.03
C PHE A 119 -8.93 -1.53 6.35
N VAL A 120 -8.73 -0.78 5.27
CA VAL A 120 -9.82 -0.13 4.52
C VAL A 120 -10.80 -1.15 3.95
N LEU A 121 -10.30 -2.15 3.21
CA LEU A 121 -11.16 -3.16 2.58
C LEU A 121 -11.84 -4.06 3.62
N GLY A 122 -11.13 -4.44 4.68
CA GLY A 122 -11.69 -5.24 5.76
C GLY A 122 -12.82 -4.52 6.49
N GLU A 123 -12.67 -3.21 6.73
CA GLU A 123 -13.72 -2.36 7.29
C GLU A 123 -14.91 -2.19 6.34
N ALA A 124 -14.66 -2.08 5.04
CA ALA A 124 -15.72 -2.01 4.03
C ALA A 124 -16.52 -3.33 3.96
N ARG A 125 -15.84 -4.48 3.89
CA ARG A 125 -16.43 -5.83 3.88
C ARG A 125 -17.29 -6.14 5.12
N ARG A 126 -16.97 -5.54 6.27
CA ARG A 126 -17.77 -5.65 7.50
C ARG A 126 -19.12 -4.93 7.38
N ARG A 127 -19.19 -3.84 6.61
CA ARG A 127 -20.41 -3.04 6.39
C ARG A 127 -21.23 -3.56 5.22
N VAL A 128 -20.53 -3.89 4.13
CA VAL A 128 -21.13 -4.43 2.92
C VAL A 128 -20.49 -5.77 2.66
N ARG A 129 -21.23 -6.83 2.99
CA ARG A 129 -20.74 -8.19 2.79
C ARG A 129 -20.73 -8.50 1.28
N PRO A 130 -19.57 -8.85 0.69
CA PRO A 130 -19.54 -9.28 -0.70
C PRO A 130 -20.48 -10.47 -0.91
N ALA A 131 -21.10 -10.54 -2.09
CA ALA A 131 -21.86 -11.71 -2.49
C ALA A 131 -20.95 -12.96 -2.47
N ALA A 132 -21.55 -14.16 -2.39
CA ALA A 132 -20.76 -15.37 -2.54
C ALA A 132 -20.11 -15.42 -3.94
N PRO A 133 -18.83 -15.80 -4.05
CA PRO A 133 -18.15 -15.85 -5.34
C PRO A 133 -18.76 -16.93 -6.23
N ARG A 134 -19.23 -16.55 -7.42
CA ARG A 134 -19.66 -17.50 -8.45
C ARG A 134 -18.45 -18.20 -9.08
N CYS A 135 -17.39 -17.44 -9.37
CA CYS A 135 -16.09 -17.99 -9.71
C CYS A 135 -15.25 -18.26 -8.44
N SER A 136 -14.93 -19.53 -8.17
CA SER A 136 -14.10 -19.91 -7.04
C SER A 136 -12.61 -19.56 -7.25
N PRO A 137 -11.83 -19.31 -6.18
CA PRO A 137 -10.39 -19.08 -6.30
C PRO A 137 -9.63 -20.21 -7.02
N ASP A 138 -10.05 -21.48 -6.86
CA ASP A 138 -9.44 -22.62 -7.55
C ASP A 138 -9.74 -22.64 -9.05
N ARG A 139 -10.94 -22.21 -9.45
CA ARG A 139 -11.25 -22.03 -10.87
C ARG A 139 -10.44 -20.89 -11.46
N MET A 140 -10.39 -19.74 -10.79
CA MET A 140 -9.58 -18.61 -11.22
C MET A 140 -8.10 -19.00 -11.34
N ALA A 141 -7.55 -19.74 -10.37
CA ALA A 141 -6.18 -20.23 -10.41
C ALA A 141 -5.92 -21.11 -11.64
N ARG A 142 -6.81 -22.05 -11.96
CA ARG A 142 -6.69 -22.91 -13.14
C ARG A 142 -6.73 -22.12 -14.45
N TYR A 143 -7.61 -21.11 -14.54
CA TYR A 143 -7.69 -20.26 -15.72
C TYR A 143 -6.45 -19.40 -15.92
N LEU A 144 -5.91 -18.83 -14.84
CA LEU A 144 -4.74 -17.95 -14.90
C LEU A 144 -3.41 -18.71 -15.05
N ALA A 145 -3.32 -19.97 -14.60
CA ALA A 145 -2.10 -20.78 -14.62
C ALA A 145 -1.37 -20.86 -15.98
N PRO A 146 -2.03 -21.02 -17.14
CA PRO A 146 -1.34 -21.02 -18.43
C PRO A 146 -0.89 -19.62 -18.91
N LEU A 147 -1.45 -18.55 -18.35
CA LEU A 147 -1.19 -17.19 -18.84
C LEU A 147 0.17 -16.67 -18.35
N PRO A 148 0.87 -15.83 -19.13
CA PRO A 148 2.01 -15.07 -18.65
C PRO A 148 1.67 -14.21 -17.43
N ARG A 149 2.63 -14.03 -16.51
CA ARG A 149 2.45 -13.24 -15.28
C ARG A 149 1.74 -11.91 -15.52
N ILE A 150 2.18 -11.16 -16.52
CA ILE A 150 1.64 -9.84 -16.80
C ILE A 150 0.15 -9.85 -17.16
N GLU A 151 -0.32 -10.87 -17.87
CA GLU A 151 -1.73 -11.00 -18.27
C GLU A 151 -2.60 -11.34 -17.06
N ARG A 152 -2.07 -12.17 -16.15
CA ARG A 152 -2.73 -12.43 -14.86
C ARG A 152 -2.88 -11.15 -14.04
N GLN A 153 -1.87 -10.28 -14.02
CA GLN A 153 -1.95 -9.00 -13.31
C GLN A 153 -2.97 -8.05 -13.93
N VAL A 154 -3.03 -7.99 -15.27
CA VAL A 154 -4.08 -7.23 -16.00
C VAL A 154 -5.47 -7.69 -15.56
N ILE A 155 -5.72 -9.00 -15.53
CA ILE A 155 -7.02 -9.56 -15.13
C ILE A 155 -7.32 -9.24 -13.66
N LEU A 156 -6.35 -9.38 -12.75
CA LEU A 156 -6.51 -9.06 -11.33
C LEU A 156 -6.79 -7.57 -11.08
N LEU A 157 -6.16 -6.67 -11.83
CA LEU A 157 -6.44 -5.23 -11.77
C LEU A 157 -7.82 -4.90 -12.33
N ALA A 158 -8.22 -5.54 -13.43
CA ALA A 158 -9.56 -5.37 -14.00
C ALA A 158 -10.65 -5.85 -13.01
N LEU A 159 -10.45 -6.99 -12.35
CA LEU A 159 -11.30 -7.47 -11.26
C LEU A 159 -11.40 -6.46 -10.10
N ALA A 160 -10.34 -5.69 -9.86
CA ALA A 160 -10.30 -4.66 -8.83
C ALA A 160 -10.98 -3.34 -9.26
N GLY A 161 -11.55 -3.28 -10.47
CA GLY A 161 -12.17 -2.08 -11.05
C GLY A 161 -11.14 -1.07 -11.60
N THR A 162 -9.92 -1.50 -11.90
CA THR A 162 -8.89 -0.65 -12.49
C THR A 162 -9.16 -0.43 -13.98
N THR A 163 -9.14 0.81 -14.45
CA THR A 163 -9.37 1.14 -15.86
C THR A 163 -8.16 0.75 -16.72
N LEU A 164 -8.37 0.59 -18.03
CA LEU A 164 -7.27 0.23 -18.96
C LEU A 164 -6.11 1.23 -18.96
N SER A 165 -6.38 2.52 -18.80
CA SER A 165 -5.33 3.55 -18.72
C SER A 165 -4.50 3.42 -17.44
N GLU A 166 -5.14 3.03 -16.34
CA GLU A 166 -4.45 2.83 -15.06
C GLU A 166 -3.70 1.50 -15.07
N ILE A 167 -4.26 0.44 -15.65
CA ILE A 167 -3.55 -0.83 -15.87
C ILE A 167 -2.26 -0.58 -16.66
N ASP A 168 -2.32 0.20 -17.73
CA ASP A 168 -1.11 0.60 -18.48
C ASP A 168 -0.11 1.32 -17.58
N ALA A 169 -0.58 2.29 -16.80
CA ALA A 169 0.29 3.06 -15.92
C ALA A 169 0.92 2.21 -14.79
N ILE A 170 0.22 1.19 -14.28
CA ILE A 170 0.65 0.33 -13.18
C ILE A 170 1.59 -0.78 -13.66
N VAL A 171 1.20 -1.53 -14.69
CA VAL A 171 1.94 -2.73 -15.15
C VAL A 171 2.68 -2.54 -16.48
N ARG A 172 2.63 -1.34 -17.08
CA ARG A 172 3.34 -0.98 -18.33
C ARG A 172 2.94 -1.86 -19.51
N VAL A 173 1.64 -2.15 -19.61
CA VAL A 173 1.02 -2.84 -20.75
C VAL A 173 0.09 -1.87 -21.44
N SER A 174 0.32 -1.59 -22.72
CA SER A 174 -0.51 -0.63 -23.46
C SER A 174 -2.00 -0.95 -23.29
N ALA A 175 -2.82 0.10 -23.16
CA ALA A 175 -4.28 -0.06 -22.98
C ALA A 175 -4.92 -0.96 -24.05
N GLN A 176 -4.40 -0.95 -25.29
CA GLN A 176 -4.84 -1.83 -26.37
C GLN A 176 -4.52 -3.31 -26.09
N ARG A 177 -3.31 -3.61 -25.61
CA ARG A 177 -2.94 -4.99 -25.25
C ARG A 177 -3.71 -5.46 -24.02
N ALA A 178 -3.89 -4.59 -23.01
CA ALA A 178 -4.72 -4.88 -21.85
C ALA A 178 -6.15 -5.23 -22.28
N ARG A 179 -6.75 -4.45 -23.19
CA ARG A 179 -8.06 -4.75 -23.78
C ARG A 179 -8.08 -6.11 -24.47
N GLY A 180 -7.10 -6.41 -25.32
CA GLY A 180 -7.03 -7.71 -26.00
C GLY A 180 -6.92 -8.91 -25.04
N ILE A 181 -6.27 -8.74 -23.88
CA ILE A 181 -6.22 -9.75 -22.82
C ILE A 181 -7.62 -9.95 -22.21
N LEU A 182 -8.34 -8.86 -21.92
CA LEU A 182 -9.67 -8.92 -21.32
C LEU A 182 -10.73 -9.44 -22.31
N ASP A 183 -10.64 -9.07 -23.60
CA ASP A 183 -11.53 -9.56 -24.66
C ASP A 183 -11.35 -11.06 -24.94
N ALA A 184 -10.20 -11.64 -24.56
CA ALA A 184 -9.91 -13.07 -24.68
C ALA A 184 -10.44 -13.90 -23.50
N ILE A 185 -11.06 -13.26 -22.49
CA ILE A 185 -11.67 -13.96 -21.37
C ILE A 185 -12.93 -14.70 -21.88
N PRO A 186 -13.09 -16.01 -21.60
CA PRO A 186 -14.31 -16.73 -21.95
C PRO A 186 -15.53 -16.09 -21.30
N THR A 187 -16.62 -15.95 -22.05
CA THR A 187 -17.87 -15.31 -21.59
C THR A 187 -18.39 -15.90 -20.29
N GLU A 188 -18.26 -17.22 -20.09
CA GLU A 188 -18.69 -17.87 -18.84
C GLU A 188 -17.87 -17.39 -17.63
N LEU A 189 -16.56 -17.14 -17.82
CA LEU A 189 -15.72 -16.63 -16.75
C LEU A 189 -15.97 -15.14 -16.51
N GLU A 190 -16.23 -14.37 -17.57
CA GLU A 190 -16.62 -12.96 -17.49
C GLU A 190 -17.90 -12.79 -16.66
N GLU A 191 -18.95 -13.57 -16.94
CA GLU A 191 -20.19 -13.63 -16.16
C GLU A 191 -19.95 -14.11 -14.72
N GLU A 192 -19.08 -15.13 -14.58
CA GLU A 192 -18.52 -15.68 -13.34
C GLU A 192 -17.96 -14.66 -12.35
N THR A 193 -17.28 -13.69 -12.92
CA THR A 193 -16.41 -12.78 -12.19
C THR A 193 -16.96 -11.38 -12.14
N ALA A 194 -17.96 -11.09 -12.98
CA ALA A 194 -18.48 -9.74 -13.21
C ALA A 194 -17.36 -8.74 -13.51
N ILE A 195 -16.34 -9.15 -14.30
CA ILE A 195 -15.30 -8.22 -14.76
C ILE A 195 -15.98 -7.13 -15.57
N VAL A 196 -16.09 -5.94 -14.98
CA VAL A 196 -16.68 -4.78 -15.66
C VAL A 196 -15.58 -4.08 -16.44
N HIS A 197 -15.71 -4.04 -17.76
CA HIS A 197 -14.77 -3.34 -18.67
C HIS A 197 -14.78 -1.80 -18.52
N ALA A 198 -15.62 -1.24 -17.63
CA ALA A 198 -16.00 0.17 -17.62
C ALA A 198 -16.29 0.76 -16.21
N GLY A 199 -15.39 0.56 -15.23
CA GLY A 199 -15.38 1.37 -14.00
C GLY A 199 -15.84 0.64 -12.72
N PRO A 200 -16.20 1.38 -11.65
CA PRO A 200 -16.45 0.79 -10.33
C PRO A 200 -17.67 -0.13 -10.36
N GLY A 201 -17.42 -1.44 -10.21
CA GLY A 201 -18.44 -2.50 -10.23
C GLY A 201 -18.79 -3.06 -8.85
N GLY A 202 -18.23 -2.47 -7.78
CA GLY A 202 -18.20 -3.09 -6.45
C GLY A 202 -17.08 -4.13 -6.33
N GLU A 203 -16.85 -4.61 -5.12
CA GLU A 203 -15.76 -5.53 -4.84
C GLU A 203 -16.06 -6.88 -5.49
N ALA A 204 -15.18 -7.32 -6.39
CA ALA A 204 -15.28 -8.63 -6.99
C ALA A 204 -15.18 -9.72 -5.90
N PRO A 205 -16.24 -10.53 -5.66
CA PRO A 205 -16.22 -11.57 -4.64
C PRO A 205 -15.05 -12.56 -4.78
N CYS A 206 -14.61 -12.82 -6.01
CA CYS A 206 -13.47 -13.68 -6.29
C CYS A 206 -12.17 -13.11 -5.71
N LEU A 207 -11.96 -11.78 -5.72
CA LEU A 207 -10.75 -11.17 -5.15
C LEU A 207 -10.73 -11.30 -3.63
N ALA A 208 -11.84 -10.99 -2.96
CA ALA A 208 -11.97 -11.18 -1.51
C ALA A 208 -11.69 -12.64 -1.11
N ALA A 209 -12.27 -13.59 -1.85
CA ALA A 209 -12.04 -15.01 -1.61
C ALA A 209 -10.60 -15.46 -1.89
N ILE A 210 -9.89 -14.85 -2.85
CA ILE A 210 -8.46 -15.12 -3.09
C ILE A 210 -7.61 -14.64 -1.90
N GLU A 211 -7.90 -13.46 -1.37
CA GLU A 211 -7.15 -12.86 -0.25
C GLU A 211 -7.24 -13.68 1.03
N GLU A 212 -8.40 -14.27 1.30
CA GLU A 212 -8.68 -15.13 2.46
C GLU A 212 -7.87 -16.45 2.46
N ARG A 213 -7.35 -16.91 1.32
CA ARG A 213 -6.60 -18.18 1.20
C ARG A 213 -5.15 -18.10 1.67
N ARG A 214 -4.89 -17.41 2.77
CA ARG A 214 -3.53 -17.31 3.33
C ARG A 214 -3.06 -18.68 3.82
N SER A 215 -1.90 -19.10 3.35
CA SER A 215 -1.17 -20.28 3.85
C SER A 215 0.12 -19.86 4.56
N THR A 216 0.73 -20.80 5.28
CA THR A 216 2.06 -20.64 5.88
C THR A 216 3.18 -20.53 4.84
N GLU A 217 2.90 -20.90 3.60
CA GLU A 217 3.84 -20.82 2.47
C GLU A 217 3.80 -19.46 1.77
N CYS A 218 2.79 -18.63 2.04
CA CYS A 218 2.69 -17.29 1.46
C CYS A 218 3.86 -16.40 1.89
N LEU A 219 4.30 -15.54 0.98
CA LEU A 219 5.35 -14.56 1.24
C LEU A 219 4.97 -13.58 2.34
N ASP A 220 6.00 -13.08 3.04
CA ASP A 220 5.88 -11.96 3.96
C ASP A 220 5.63 -10.66 3.19
N ASP A 221 4.71 -9.82 3.68
CA ASP A 221 4.32 -8.59 2.99
C ASP A 221 5.50 -7.61 2.77
N ARG A 222 6.54 -7.67 3.60
CA ARG A 222 7.76 -6.87 3.44
C ARG A 222 8.50 -7.20 2.15
N LEU A 223 8.39 -8.43 1.63
CA LEU A 223 9.04 -8.83 0.38
C LEU A 223 8.42 -8.14 -0.83
N HIS A 224 7.10 -7.96 -0.87
CA HIS A 224 6.42 -7.26 -1.97
C HIS A 224 6.95 -5.84 -2.15
N GLY A 225 7.13 -5.12 -1.04
CA GLY A 225 7.77 -3.80 -1.00
C GLY A 225 9.17 -3.80 -1.58
N ARG A 226 10.03 -4.65 -1.03
CA ARG A 226 11.46 -4.71 -1.38
C ARG A 226 11.72 -5.06 -2.84
N VAL A 227 10.82 -5.81 -3.49
CA VAL A 227 10.90 -6.10 -4.93
C VAL A 227 10.76 -4.81 -5.74
N ILE A 228 9.73 -4.00 -5.47
CA ILE A 228 9.49 -2.74 -6.17
C ILE A 228 10.62 -1.74 -5.88
N ASP A 229 11.08 -1.70 -4.63
CA ASP A 229 12.14 -0.80 -4.18
C ASP A 229 13.54 -1.23 -4.65
N GLY A 230 13.68 -2.34 -5.39
CA GLY A 230 14.96 -2.84 -5.88
C GLY A 230 15.94 -3.29 -4.78
N CYS A 231 15.42 -3.57 -3.58
CA CYS A 231 16.20 -3.85 -2.37
C CYS A 231 16.38 -5.35 -2.07
N LEU A 232 16.15 -6.21 -3.07
CA LEU A 232 16.40 -7.65 -2.98
C LEU A 232 17.70 -8.04 -3.66
N THR A 233 18.35 -9.07 -3.13
CA THR A 233 19.41 -9.76 -3.88
C THR A 233 18.83 -10.44 -5.10
N TRP A 234 19.66 -10.69 -6.12
CA TRP A 234 19.22 -11.38 -7.34
C TRP A 234 18.50 -12.70 -7.03
N LYS A 235 19.09 -13.54 -6.17
CA LYS A 235 18.51 -14.81 -5.74
C LYS A 235 17.16 -14.65 -5.02
N ALA A 236 17.05 -13.69 -4.09
CA ALA A 236 15.80 -13.43 -3.38
C ALA A 236 14.70 -12.96 -4.33
N ARG A 237 15.05 -12.19 -5.37
CA ARG A 237 14.12 -11.80 -6.42
C ARG A 237 13.66 -12.99 -7.25
N GLU A 238 14.56 -13.87 -7.68
CA GLU A 238 14.18 -15.11 -8.39
C GLU A 238 13.23 -15.99 -7.57
N ASP A 239 13.49 -16.15 -6.28
CA ASP A 239 12.65 -16.96 -5.40
C ASP A 239 11.27 -16.30 -5.18
N PHE A 240 11.23 -14.97 -5.08
CA PHE A 240 9.98 -14.21 -5.06
C PHE A 240 9.18 -14.42 -6.36
N GLU A 241 9.82 -14.25 -7.52
CA GLU A 241 9.17 -14.38 -8.82
C GLU A 241 8.63 -15.79 -9.04
N ARG A 242 9.42 -16.83 -8.69
CA ARG A 242 8.98 -18.23 -8.74
C ARG A 242 7.78 -18.50 -7.84
N HIS A 243 7.74 -17.89 -6.65
CA HIS A 243 6.61 -18.07 -5.74
C HIS A 243 5.31 -17.46 -6.29
N ILE A 244 5.35 -16.20 -6.75
CA ILE A 244 4.14 -15.52 -7.25
C ILE A 244 3.64 -16.11 -8.58
N GLU A 245 4.47 -16.86 -9.32
CA GLU A 245 4.03 -17.66 -10.46
C GLU A 245 3.13 -18.85 -10.08
N GLY A 246 3.34 -19.44 -8.90
CA GLY A 246 2.57 -20.59 -8.41
C GLY A 246 1.48 -20.25 -7.39
N CYS A 247 1.57 -19.09 -6.73
CA CYS A 247 0.66 -18.70 -5.65
C CYS A 247 -0.25 -17.54 -6.08
N LEU A 248 -1.49 -17.85 -6.46
CA LEU A 248 -2.48 -16.85 -6.89
C LEU A 248 -2.69 -15.74 -5.84
N ARG A 249 -2.73 -16.10 -4.55
CA ARG A 249 -2.87 -15.11 -3.47
C ARG A 249 -1.71 -14.13 -3.45
N CYS A 250 -0.46 -14.60 -3.51
CA CYS A 250 0.71 -13.72 -3.47
C CYS A 250 0.84 -12.88 -4.74
N LEU A 251 0.37 -13.39 -5.89
CA LEU A 251 0.24 -12.60 -7.12
C LEU A 251 -0.81 -11.50 -6.99
N ALA A 252 -1.99 -11.80 -6.45
CA ALA A 252 -3.04 -10.82 -6.17
C ALA A 252 -2.53 -9.78 -5.16
N ARG A 253 -1.83 -10.21 -4.10
CA ARG A 253 -1.22 -9.34 -3.10
C ARG A 253 -0.17 -8.40 -3.68
N PHE A 254 0.70 -8.91 -4.54
CA PHE A 254 1.71 -8.10 -5.22
C PHE A 254 1.07 -7.09 -6.18
N THR A 255 0.06 -7.53 -6.94
CA THR A 255 -0.72 -6.66 -7.85
C THR A 255 -1.43 -5.55 -7.07
N PHE A 256 -2.06 -5.88 -5.95
CA PHE A 256 -2.68 -4.90 -5.06
C PHE A 256 -1.66 -3.90 -4.51
N TYR A 257 -0.47 -4.37 -4.11
CA TYR A 257 0.58 -3.45 -3.68
C TYR A 257 1.01 -2.46 -4.78
N GLN A 258 1.13 -2.91 -6.03
CA GLN A 258 1.46 -2.03 -7.16
C GLN A 258 0.39 -0.95 -7.37
N GLU A 259 -0.89 -1.31 -7.28
CA GLU A 259 -2.02 -0.38 -7.33
C GLU A 259 -1.94 0.65 -6.19
N LEU A 260 -1.72 0.21 -4.95
CA LEU A 260 -1.59 1.11 -3.81
C LEU A 260 -0.45 2.11 -4.00
N VAL A 261 0.73 1.64 -4.43
CA VAL A 261 1.89 2.52 -4.68
C VAL A 261 1.61 3.52 -5.79
N PHE A 262 0.90 3.11 -6.84
CA PHE A 262 0.54 3.98 -7.96
C PHE A 262 -0.37 5.11 -7.50
N PHE A 263 -1.50 4.79 -6.86
CA PHE A 263 -2.49 5.78 -6.46
C PHE A 263 -2.05 6.65 -5.28
N GLN A 264 -1.28 6.09 -4.34
CA GLN A 264 -0.72 6.86 -3.22
C GLN A 264 0.15 8.05 -3.69
N ARG A 265 0.73 7.98 -4.90
CA ARG A 265 1.58 9.04 -5.47
C ARG A 265 0.81 10.09 -6.27
N GLN A 266 -0.44 9.82 -6.63
CA GLN A 266 -1.23 10.66 -7.53
C GLN A 266 -2.39 11.36 -6.85
N LEU A 267 -2.91 10.75 -5.77
CA LEU A 267 -4.11 11.24 -5.11
C LEU A 267 -3.75 12.31 -4.09
N GLU A 268 -4.53 13.38 -4.09
CA GLU A 268 -4.40 14.50 -3.16
C GLU A 268 -5.68 14.66 -2.34
N THR A 269 -5.56 15.33 -1.20
CA THR A 269 -6.71 15.74 -0.38
C THR A 269 -6.72 17.26 -0.26
N THR A 270 -7.89 17.83 -0.06
CA THR A 270 -8.02 19.26 0.23
C THR A 270 -7.88 19.53 1.74
N PRO A 271 -7.44 20.73 2.13
CA PRO A 271 -7.37 21.12 3.54
C PRO A 271 -8.71 20.98 4.28
N GLU A 272 -9.83 21.18 3.59
CA GLU A 272 -11.18 21.10 4.13
C GLU A 272 -11.56 19.66 4.48
N GLU A 273 -11.24 18.70 3.62
CA GLU A 273 -11.44 17.27 3.85
C GLU A 273 -10.64 16.81 5.09
N VAL A 274 -9.36 17.19 5.15
CA VAL A 274 -8.49 16.90 6.30
C VAL A 274 -9.08 17.49 7.57
N ALA A 275 -9.53 18.75 7.53
CA ALA A 275 -10.12 19.41 8.68
C ALA A 275 -11.41 18.74 9.14
N ALA A 276 -12.24 18.24 8.21
CA ALA A 276 -13.45 17.49 8.53
C ALA A 276 -13.12 16.20 9.30
N ILE A 277 -12.21 15.38 8.79
CA ILE A 277 -11.78 14.16 9.48
C ILE A 277 -11.15 14.49 10.84
N LEU A 278 -10.28 15.50 10.93
CA LEU A 278 -9.66 15.89 12.21
C LEU A 278 -10.65 16.38 13.26
N ARG A 279 -11.75 17.04 12.86
CA ARG A 279 -12.84 17.39 13.78
C ARG A 279 -13.58 16.14 14.25
N ALA A 280 -13.90 15.23 13.32
CA ALA A 280 -14.57 13.97 13.63
C ALA A 280 -13.76 13.04 14.55
N LEU A 281 -12.43 13.18 14.55
CA LEU A 281 -11.55 12.42 15.42
C LEU A 281 -11.56 12.88 16.88
N ASP A 282 -12.07 14.08 17.22
CA ASP A 282 -12.11 14.61 18.60
C ASP A 282 -10.77 14.43 19.35
N LEU A 283 -9.72 15.01 18.76
CA LEU A 283 -8.35 14.94 19.27
C LEU A 283 -8.14 15.99 20.36
N PRO A 284 -7.43 15.66 21.45
CA PRO A 284 -7.15 16.62 22.51
C PRO A 284 -6.46 17.87 21.93
N GLU A 285 -6.90 19.05 22.36
CA GLU A 285 -6.25 20.30 22.00
C GLU A 285 -4.80 20.25 22.49
N GLY A 286 -3.86 20.31 21.55
CA GLY A 286 -2.45 20.36 21.91
C GLY A 286 -2.21 21.69 22.61
N THR A 287 -1.68 21.65 23.85
CA THR A 287 -1.02 22.81 24.44
C THR A 287 0.01 23.33 23.43
N GLU A 288 -0.12 24.58 23.02
CA GLU A 288 0.59 25.20 21.89
C GLU A 288 2.13 25.12 21.95
N ASP A 289 2.73 24.63 23.03
CA ASP A 289 4.16 24.78 23.29
C ASP A 289 5.07 23.64 22.78
N HIS A 290 4.56 22.68 21.99
CA HIS A 290 5.33 21.47 21.62
C HIS A 290 5.27 21.05 20.15
N GLY A 291 4.66 21.86 19.29
CA GLY A 291 4.24 21.51 17.93
C GLY A 291 5.30 21.57 16.84
N SER A 292 6.39 20.82 16.98
CA SER A 292 7.25 20.51 15.83
C SER A 292 7.63 19.04 15.85
N LEU A 293 7.61 18.37 14.69
CA LEU A 293 8.29 17.08 14.47
C LEU A 293 9.77 17.11 14.95
N ARG A 294 10.35 18.31 15.14
CA ARG A 294 11.66 18.60 15.77
C ARG A 294 11.69 18.32 17.28
N GLY A 295 10.58 18.49 17.98
CA GLY A 295 10.39 18.11 19.38
C GLY A 295 10.18 16.60 19.55
N ILE A 296 9.58 15.94 18.55
CA ILE A 296 9.36 14.49 18.52
C ILE A 296 10.69 13.74 18.43
N ARG A 297 11.54 14.08 17.44
CA ARG A 297 12.86 13.46 17.29
C ARG A 297 13.81 13.75 18.46
N ARG A 298 13.73 14.94 19.08
CA ARG A 298 14.51 15.28 20.29
C ARG A 298 14.03 14.54 21.54
N ARG A 299 12.74 14.25 21.68
CA ARG A 299 12.21 13.44 22.79
C ARG A 299 12.48 11.96 22.61
N LEU A 300 12.33 11.42 21.40
CA LEU A 300 12.69 10.03 21.10
C LEU A 300 14.21 9.81 21.27
N GLY A 301 15.05 10.74 20.80
CA GLY A 301 16.50 10.70 21.05
C GLY A 301 16.84 10.68 22.54
N ARG A 302 16.21 11.54 23.35
CA ARG A 302 16.39 11.55 24.82
C ARG A 302 15.83 10.31 25.53
N TRP A 303 14.76 9.72 25.01
CA TRP A 303 14.21 8.47 25.53
C TRP A 303 15.16 7.28 25.27
N PHE A 304 15.79 7.22 24.07
CA PHE A 304 16.84 6.24 23.76
C PHE A 304 18.11 6.45 24.61
N GLU A 305 18.53 7.70 24.86
CA GLU A 305 19.63 8.00 25.78
C GLU A 305 19.32 7.58 27.23
N GLY A 306 18.06 7.70 27.65
CA GLY A 306 17.60 7.22 28.97
C GLY A 306 17.56 5.71 29.13
N ILE A 307 17.35 4.96 28.04
CA ILE A 307 17.40 3.48 28.02
C ILE A 307 18.85 3.00 27.93
N ALA A 308 19.69 3.64 27.10
CA ALA A 308 21.11 3.31 27.00
C ALA A 308 21.90 3.69 28.26
N GLY A 309 21.53 4.80 28.93
CA GLY A 309 22.18 5.26 30.16
C GLY A 309 21.87 4.44 31.42
N LYS A 310 20.82 3.58 31.39
CA LYS A 310 20.49 2.66 32.49
C LYS A 310 21.17 1.29 32.36
N GLY A 311 21.90 1.03 31.28
CA GLY A 311 22.48 -0.27 30.95
C GLY A 311 23.98 -0.45 31.22
N MET A 312 24.74 0.57 31.63
CA MET A 312 26.19 0.44 31.84
C MET A 312 26.66 1.15 33.11
N ALA A 313 26.36 0.54 34.26
CA ALA A 313 27.03 0.83 35.52
C ALA A 313 27.46 -0.47 36.22
N SER A 314 28.16 -1.37 35.52
CA SER A 314 28.95 -2.40 36.19
C SER A 314 30.39 -1.87 36.37
N LYS A 315 30.67 -1.33 37.55
CA LYS A 315 32.03 -1.05 38.02
C LYS A 315 32.80 -2.37 38.09
N GLY A 316 33.66 -2.63 37.11
CA GLY A 316 34.68 -3.67 37.19
C GLY A 316 35.95 -3.12 37.83
N THR A 317 36.10 -3.32 39.14
CA THR A 317 37.33 -3.04 39.88
C THR A 317 38.35 -4.13 39.55
N LEU A 318 39.36 -3.83 38.73
CA LEU A 318 40.52 -4.71 38.54
C LEU A 318 41.45 -4.56 39.75
N ARG A 319 41.33 -5.48 40.72
CA ARG A 319 42.42 -5.75 41.68
C ARG A 319 43.43 -6.64 40.99
N GLY A 320 44.67 -6.15 40.87
CA GLY A 320 45.82 -6.98 40.61
C GLY A 320 46.23 -7.72 41.88
N THR A 321 46.58 -8.99 41.72
CA THR A 321 47.44 -9.72 42.65
C THR A 321 48.40 -10.57 41.84
N LYS A 322 49.68 -10.47 42.22
CA LYS A 322 50.73 -11.43 41.95
C LYS A 322 50.37 -12.80 42.52
#